data_AF-A0A4U8S9P9-F1
#
_entry.id   AF-A0A4U8S9P9-F1
#
_cell.length_a   1.000
_cell.length_b   1.000
_cell.length_c   1.000
_cell.angle_alpha   90.00
_cell.angle_beta   90.00
_cell.angle_gamma   90.00
#
_symmetry.space_group_name_H-M   'P 1'
#
loop_
_entity.id
_entity.type
_entity.pdbx_description
1 polymer ?
#
loop_
_entity_poly.entity_id
_entity_poly.type
_entity_poly.pdbx_seq_one_letter_code
_entity_poly.pdbx_strand_id
1 'polypeptide(L)'
;MNFSNSYQLKNIIKEYENSFISENKLFDTSSKKDILVSDSSCKCLYMLLRKNKQGVSKTFVYRYSFKGKLNSLSIGKYPQCDLNNAREIAKGYNNIIESVEYK
;
A
#
# COMPACT_ATOMS: atom_id res chain seq x y z
N MET A 1 -6.01 6.94 -5.30
CA MET A 1 -6.76 5.67 -5.49
C MET A 1 -6.97 5.06 -4.11
N ASN A 2 -8.16 4.54 -3.84
CA ASN A 2 -8.51 3.95 -2.54
C ASN A 2 -9.21 2.60 -2.72
N PHE A 3 -9.23 1.81 -1.64
CA PHE A 3 -10.02 0.58 -1.55
C PHE A 3 -10.68 0.48 -0.17
N SER A 4 -11.83 -0.18 -0.10
CA SER A 4 -12.58 -0.40 1.14
C SER A 4 -12.64 -1.87 1.55
N ASN A 5 -12.35 -2.79 0.64
CA ASN A 5 -12.44 -4.22 0.87
C ASN A 5 -11.44 -5.01 0.00
N SER A 6 -11.32 -6.29 0.30
CA SER A 6 -10.36 -7.19 -0.35
C SER A 6 -10.65 -7.39 -1.84
N TYR A 7 -11.91 -7.32 -2.28
CA TYR A 7 -12.27 -7.45 -3.69
C TYR A 7 -11.77 -6.24 -4.49
N GLN A 8 -12.04 -5.02 -4.03
CA GLN A 8 -11.53 -3.80 -4.66
C GLN A 8 -9.99 -3.79 -4.70
N LEU A 9 -9.35 -4.17 -3.60
CA LEU A 9 -7.89 -4.28 -3.54
C LEU A 9 -7.34 -5.28 -4.59
N LYS A 10 -7.95 -6.46 -4.71
CA LYS A 10 -7.56 -7.46 -5.71
C LYS A 10 -7.71 -6.94 -7.14
N ASN A 11 -8.79 -6.22 -7.44
CA ASN A 11 -9.00 -5.63 -8.77
C ASN A 11 -7.93 -4.59 -9.09
N ILE A 12 -7.64 -3.68 -8.16
CA ILE A 12 -6.59 -2.66 -8.33
C ILE A 12 -5.22 -3.31 -8.58
N ILE A 13 -4.89 -4.36 -7.81
CA ILE A 13 -3.64 -5.12 -8.01
C ILE A 13 -3.58 -5.70 -9.42
N LYS A 14 -4.67 -6.34 -9.86
CA LYS A 14 -4.78 -6.97 -11.18
C LYS A 14 -4.66 -5.93 -12.31
N GLU A 15 -5.31 -4.78 -12.17
CA GLU A 15 -5.22 -3.67 -13.13
C GLU A 15 -3.78 -3.16 -13.23
N TYR A 16 -3.11 -2.97 -12.09
CA TYR A 16 -1.71 -2.55 -12.06
C TYR A 16 -0.78 -3.57 -12.72
N GLU A 17 -0.96 -4.86 -12.42
CA GLU A 17 -0.21 -5.96 -13.05
C GLU A 17 -0.42 -6.01 -14.57
N ASN A 18 -1.67 -5.94 -15.02
CA ASN A 18 -2.04 -5.96 -16.44
C ASN A 18 -1.49 -4.77 -17.20
N SER A 19 -1.30 -3.63 -16.53
CA SER A 19 -0.73 -2.43 -17.15
C SER A 19 0.68 -2.67 -17.71
N PHE A 20 1.39 -3.72 -17.26
CA PHE A 20 2.72 -4.08 -17.77
C PHE A 20 2.69 -5.15 -18.87
N ILE A 21 1.58 -5.87 -19.04
CA ILE A 21 1.44 -6.93 -20.06
C ILE A 21 1.18 -6.30 -21.45
N SER A 22 0.49 -5.15 -21.49
CA SER A 22 0.24 -4.38 -22.71
C SER A 22 1.47 -3.63 -23.25
N GLU A 23 2.59 -3.59 -22.50
CA GLU A 23 3.83 -2.87 -22.85
C GLU A 23 4.80 -3.70 -23.74
N ASN A 24 4.38 -4.85 -24.29
CA ASN A 24 5.18 -5.66 -25.22
C ASN A 24 5.47 -5.01 -26.59
N LYS A 25 5.30 -3.69 -26.73
CA LYS A 25 5.82 -2.90 -27.86
C LYS A 25 6.86 -1.94 -27.31
N LEU A 26 8.14 -2.27 -27.57
CA LEU A 26 9.31 -1.41 -27.61
C LEU A 26 9.31 -0.16 -26.69
N PHE A 27 10.18 -0.17 -25.67
CA PHE A 27 10.62 0.97 -24.84
C PHE A 27 9.57 1.63 -23.93
N ASP A 28 9.72 1.44 -22.62
CA ASP A 28 10.31 2.46 -21.73
C ASP A 28 10.21 1.97 -20.27
N THR A 29 11.32 1.54 -19.68
CA THR A 29 11.38 1.15 -18.26
C THR A 29 11.28 2.35 -17.31
N SER A 30 11.11 3.57 -17.83
CA SER A 30 11.26 4.81 -17.06
C SER A 30 9.99 5.40 -16.44
N SER A 31 8.76 4.98 -16.80
CA SER A 31 7.59 5.85 -16.55
C SER A 31 6.50 5.37 -15.58
N LYS A 32 6.50 4.12 -15.09
CA LYS A 32 5.50 3.69 -14.09
C LYS A 32 6.07 3.67 -12.67
N LYS A 33 5.84 4.81 -11.99
CA LYS A 33 6.16 5.08 -10.59
C LYS A 33 5.41 4.12 -9.66
N ASP A 34 6.03 3.78 -8.55
CA ASP A 34 5.38 3.13 -7.41
C ASP A 34 4.03 3.79 -7.12
N ILE A 35 2.98 2.98 -6.97
CA ILE A 35 1.66 3.49 -6.59
C ILE A 35 1.35 3.14 -5.14
N LEU A 36 0.74 4.11 -4.46
CA LEU A 36 0.22 3.99 -3.11
C LEU A 36 -1.29 4.11 -3.16
N VAL A 37 -1.95 3.07 -2.69
CA VAL A 37 -3.41 2.96 -2.70
C VAL A 37 -3.88 2.98 -1.25
N SER A 38 -4.71 3.95 -0.86
CA SER A 38 -5.11 4.11 0.54
C SER A 38 -6.27 3.19 0.90
N ASP A 39 -6.26 2.64 2.11
CA ASP A 39 -7.44 2.01 2.69
C ASP A 39 -8.42 3.10 3.15
N SER A 40 -9.68 3.03 2.71
CA SER A 40 -10.72 4.00 3.11
C SER A 40 -11.35 3.68 4.47
N SER A 41 -11.16 2.46 4.98
CA SER A 41 -11.70 1.99 6.27
C SER A 41 -10.66 2.00 7.40
N CYS A 42 -9.39 2.25 7.11
CA CYS A 42 -8.33 2.30 8.12
C CYS A 42 -7.36 3.45 7.84
N LYS A 43 -7.34 4.45 8.72
CA LYS A 43 -6.46 5.62 8.62
C LYS A 43 -5.00 5.16 8.60
N CYS A 44 -4.18 5.89 7.84
CA CYS A 44 -2.74 5.68 7.69
C CYS A 44 -2.33 4.35 7.02
N LEU A 45 -3.26 3.50 6.60
CA LEU A 45 -2.97 2.24 5.92
C LEU A 45 -3.00 2.40 4.39
N TYR A 46 -1.97 1.87 3.73
CA TYR A 46 -1.83 1.89 2.28
C TYR A 46 -1.34 0.54 1.75
N MET A 47 -1.72 0.19 0.51
CA MET A 47 -1.04 -0.80 -0.31
C MET A 47 -0.03 -0.11 -1.20
N LEU A 48 1.23 -0.52 -1.10
CA LEU A 48 2.32 -0.09 -1.97
C LEU A 48 2.56 -1.15 -3.05
N LEU A 49 2.39 -0.74 -4.31
CA LEU A 49 2.62 -1.58 -5.47
C LEU A 49 3.84 -1.06 -6.22
N ARG A 50 4.83 -1.93 -6.44
CA ARG A 50 6.07 -1.61 -7.16
C ARG A 50 6.39 -2.67 -8.20
N LYS A 51 6.76 -2.23 -9.40
CA LYS A 51 7.31 -3.13 -10.43
C LYS A 51 8.76 -3.44 -10.05
N ASN A 52 9.14 -4.71 -10.11
CA ASN A 52 10.51 -5.17 -9.94
C ASN A 52 10.81 -6.26 -10.98
N LYS A 53 12.04 -6.79 -10.98
CA LYS A 53 12.48 -7.82 -11.93
C LYS A 53 11.66 -9.12 -11.83
N GLN A 54 11.08 -9.41 -10.66
CA GLN A 54 10.28 -10.60 -10.38
C GLN A 54 8.76 -10.38 -10.56
N GLY A 55 8.32 -9.20 -11.02
CA GLY A 55 6.91 -8.85 -11.20
C GLY A 55 6.48 -7.67 -10.34
N VAL A 56 5.30 -7.74 -9.72
CA VAL A 56 4.77 -6.67 -8.85
C VAL A 56 4.90 -7.06 -7.39
N SER A 57 5.74 -6.33 -6.62
CA SER A 57 5.72 -6.41 -5.16
C SER A 57 4.55 -5.64 -4.59
N LYS A 58 3.93 -6.23 -3.56
CA LYS A 58 2.69 -5.75 -2.93
C LYS A 58 2.92 -5.76 -1.42
N THR A 59 2.99 -4.58 -0.82
CA THR A 59 3.32 -4.44 0.60
C THR A 59 2.33 -3.48 1.25
N PHE A 60 1.69 -3.93 2.33
CA PHE A 60 0.97 -3.04 3.21
C PHE A 60 1.95 -2.16 3.98
N VAL A 61 1.71 -0.85 3.97
CA VAL A 61 2.53 0.13 4.68
C VAL A 61 1.65 1.05 5.52
N TYR A 62 2.14 1.37 6.71
CA TYR A 62 1.56 2.38 7.59
C TYR A 62 2.30 3.70 7.39
N ARG A 63 1.63 4.76 6.92
CA ARG A 63 2.23 6.08 6.67
C ARG A 63 1.60 7.11 7.59
N TYR A 64 2.42 7.83 8.34
CA TYR A 64 1.98 8.80 9.35
C TYR A 64 2.89 10.02 9.35
N SER A 65 2.36 11.17 9.75
CA SER A 65 3.17 12.35 10.04
C SER A 65 3.52 12.36 11.51
N PHE A 66 4.76 12.71 11.86
CA PHE A 66 5.15 12.94 13.25
C PHE A 66 6.17 14.08 13.29
N LYS A 67 5.92 15.10 14.12
CA LYS A 67 6.75 16.32 14.21
C LYS A 67 7.06 16.95 12.84
N GLY A 68 6.04 17.02 11.97
CA GLY A 68 6.16 17.61 10.63
C GLY A 68 6.89 16.75 9.59
N LYS A 69 7.33 15.53 9.95
CA LYS A 69 8.00 14.60 9.04
C LYS A 69 7.08 13.44 8.68
N LEU A 70 6.99 13.12 7.39
CA LEU A 70 6.26 11.96 6.90
C LEU A 70 7.11 10.70 7.08
N ASN A 71 6.59 9.74 7.84
CA ASN A 71 7.21 8.45 8.14
C ASN A 71 6.42 7.31 7.50
N SER A 72 7.07 6.17 7.29
CA SER A 72 6.46 4.96 6.74
C SER A 72 7.02 3.72 7.40
N LEU A 73 6.15 2.80 7.79
CA LEU A 73 6.50 1.49 8.32
C LEU A 73 5.95 0.40 7.41
N SER A 74 6.71 -0.65 7.17
CA SER A 74 6.21 -1.84 6.46
C SER A 74 5.41 -2.69 7.44
N ILE A 75 4.18 -3.05 7.08
CA ILE A 75 3.34 -3.97 7.85
C ILE A 75 3.59 -5.41 7.41
N GLY A 76 3.50 -5.67 6.10
CA GLY A 76 3.64 -7.03 5.58
C GLY A 76 3.43 -7.13 4.08
N LYS A 77 3.95 -8.21 3.50
CA LYS A 77 3.79 -8.51 2.07
C LYS A 77 2.45 -9.21 1.84
N TYR A 78 1.73 -8.82 0.79
CA TYR A 78 0.55 -9.53 0.33
C TYR A 78 0.95 -10.68 -0.61
N PRO A 79 0.32 -11.87 -0.53
CA PRO A 79 -0.85 -12.21 0.30
C PRO A 79 -0.52 -12.82 1.67
N GLN A 80 0.75 -12.91 2.07
CA GLN A 80 1.14 -13.50 3.37
C GLN A 80 0.54 -12.73 4.56
N CYS A 81 0.52 -11.41 4.45
CA CYS A 81 -0.30 -10.52 5.26
C CYS A 81 -1.50 -10.12 4.41
N ASP A 82 -2.70 -10.51 4.84
CA ASP A 82 -3.94 -10.09 4.20
C ASP A 82 -4.43 -8.73 4.71
N LEU A 83 -5.53 -8.26 4.12
CA LEU A 83 -6.10 -6.96 4.43
C LEU A 83 -6.58 -6.83 5.89
N ASN A 84 -7.16 -7.88 6.46
CA ASN A 84 -7.70 -7.81 7.82
C ASN A 84 -6.55 -7.75 8.84
N ASN A 85 -5.54 -8.61 8.66
CA ASN A 85 -4.31 -8.59 9.44
C ASN A 85 -3.62 -7.21 9.37
N ALA A 86 -3.51 -6.63 8.16
CA ALA A 86 -2.92 -5.31 8.00
C ALA A 86 -3.72 -4.19 8.70
N ARG A 87 -5.06 -4.27 8.69
CA ARG A 87 -5.94 -3.34 9.39
C ARG A 87 -5.81 -3.44 10.90
N GLU A 88 -5.71 -4.65 11.44
CA GLU A 88 -5.52 -4.85 12.89
C GLU A 88 -4.20 -4.24 13.36
N ILE A 89 -3.10 -4.49 12.65
CA ILE A 89 -1.79 -3.90 12.96
C ILE A 89 -1.84 -2.37 12.85
N ALA A 90 -2.41 -1.83 11.77
CA ALA A 90 -2.53 -0.38 11.57
C ALA A 90 -3.39 0.30 12.64
N LYS A 91 -4.48 -0.33 13.11
CA LYS A 91 -5.26 0.16 14.25
C LYS A 91 -4.43 0.20 15.53
N GLY A 92 -3.60 -0.82 15.77
CA GLY A 92 -2.63 -0.82 16.87
C GLY A 92 -1.69 0.38 16.82
N TYR A 93 -1.16 0.71 15.64
CA TYR A 93 -0.32 1.90 15.45
C TYR A 93 -1.07 3.22 15.59
N ASN A 94 -2.31 3.32 15.10
CA ASN A 94 -3.14 4.50 15.27
C ASN A 94 -3.33 4.83 16.77
N ASN A 95 -3.67 3.82 17.58
CA ASN A 95 -3.82 3.99 19.03
C ASN A 95 -2.54 4.53 19.70
N ILE A 96 -1.37 4.06 19.26
CA ILE A 96 -0.08 4.55 19.78
C ILE A 96 0.15 6.00 19.36
N ILE A 97 -0.01 6.34 18.08
CA ILE A 97 0.23 7.70 17.58
C ILE A 97 -0.71 8.70 18.27
N GLU A 98 -2.00 8.38 18.36
CA GLU A 98 -2.98 9.22 19.05
C GLU A 98 -2.57 9.43 20.52
N SER A 99 -2.11 8.39 21.22
CA SER A 99 -1.66 8.52 22.61
C SER A 99 -0.42 9.42 22.81
N VAL A 100 0.36 9.63 21.75
CA VAL A 100 1.59 10.45 21.78
C VAL A 100 1.34 11.87 21.29
N GLU A 101 0.37 12.10 20.40
CA GLU A 101 0.01 13.44 19.91
C GLU A 101 -0.80 14.26 20.92
N TYR A 102 -1.53 13.63 21.83
CA TYR A 102 -2.32 14.29 22.89
C TYR A 102 -1.56 14.46 24.22
N LYS A 103 -0.23 14.35 24.22
CA LYS A 103 0.65 14.67 25.37
C LYS A 103 1.55 15.85 25.05
#